data_AF-A0A0R3SIS8-F1
#
_entry.id   AF-A0A0R3SIS8-F1
#
_cell.length_a   1.000
_cell.length_b   1.000
_cell.length_c   1.000
_cell.angle_alpha   90.00
_cell.angle_beta   90.00
_cell.angle_gamma   90.00
#
_symmetry.space_group_name_H-M   'P 1'
#
loop_
_entity.id
_entity.type
_entity.pdbx_description
1 polymer ?
#
loop_
_entity_poly.entity_id
_entity_poly.type
_entity_poly.pdbx_seq_one_letter_code
_entity_poly.pdbx_strand_id
1 'polypeptide(L)'
;LALYGALLQAHALRRVITLSAKYGGSFEIDAGILISDLVKDLENADLSAYAFGRPSNFYKNAYQQFLDKISSVQKFINQDRRPSVGEVVSRLGNGEPAVEAIPTALYVFLQCLKPLTEIPYENLMIKCSVYASTLGYDTDTIGCMACAIAGAYLGADKIERTSTDNESTVPVEIIKHVEGLETINEYCDWLIQHNKT
;
A
#
# COMPACT_ATOMS: atom_id res chain seq x y z
N LEU A 1 -1.82 -18.63 -1.00
CA LEU A 1 -3.09 -17.87 -0.89
C LEU A 1 -2.84 -16.53 -0.20
N ALA A 2 -2.86 -16.43 1.13
CA ALA A 2 -2.53 -15.17 1.82
C ALA A 2 -1.05 -14.74 1.72
N LEU A 3 -0.11 -15.71 1.60
CA LEU A 3 1.33 -15.43 1.42
C LEU A 3 1.65 -14.57 0.19
N TYR A 4 0.92 -14.74 -0.93
CA TYR A 4 1.09 -13.87 -2.09
C TYR A 4 0.72 -12.43 -1.77
N GLY A 5 -0.29 -12.22 -0.92
CA GLY A 5 -0.63 -10.89 -0.43
C GLY A 5 0.46 -10.32 0.48
N ALA A 6 0.96 -11.08 1.44
CA ALA A 6 2.07 -10.63 2.29
C ALA A 6 3.32 -10.26 1.46
N LEU A 7 3.66 -11.08 0.46
CA LEU A 7 4.74 -10.78 -0.49
C LEU A 7 4.44 -9.54 -1.32
N LEU A 8 3.22 -9.38 -1.84
CA LEU A 8 2.82 -8.20 -2.62
C LEU A 8 3.02 -6.92 -1.81
N GLN A 9 2.55 -6.88 -0.56
CA GLN A 9 2.72 -5.74 0.33
C GLN A 9 4.20 -5.46 0.63
N ALA A 10 4.97 -6.50 0.96
CA ALA A 10 6.40 -6.35 1.25
C ALA A 10 7.20 -5.87 0.03
N HIS A 11 6.90 -6.39 -1.15
CA HIS A 11 7.54 -5.98 -2.40
C HIS A 11 7.15 -4.56 -2.81
N ALA A 12 5.89 -4.14 -2.58
CA ALA A 12 5.45 -2.77 -2.82
C ALA A 12 6.26 -1.78 -1.97
N LEU A 13 6.36 -2.02 -0.66
CA LEU A 13 7.21 -1.24 0.25
C LEU A 13 8.66 -1.22 -0.21
N ARG A 14 9.27 -2.40 -0.43
CA ARG A 14 10.68 -2.51 -0.84
C ARG A 14 10.98 -1.71 -2.11
N ARG A 15 10.11 -1.82 -3.12
CA ARG A 15 10.29 -1.12 -4.40
C ARG A 15 10.16 0.39 -4.24
N VAL A 16 9.15 0.86 -3.53
CA VAL A 16 8.96 2.29 -3.27
C VAL A 16 10.14 2.86 -2.47
N ILE A 17 10.60 2.19 -1.42
CA ILE A 17 11.80 2.58 -0.67
C ILE A 17 13.04 2.63 -1.57
N THR A 18 13.22 1.62 -2.43
CA THR A 18 14.37 1.56 -3.35
C THR A 18 14.35 2.70 -4.35
N LEU A 19 13.18 3.04 -4.90
CA LEU A 19 13.02 4.16 -5.82
C LEU A 19 13.28 5.49 -5.11
N SER A 20 12.76 5.66 -3.89
CA SER A 20 13.00 6.84 -3.05
C SER A 20 14.49 7.03 -2.73
N ALA A 21 15.17 5.95 -2.33
CA ALA A 21 16.61 5.98 -2.08
C ALA A 21 17.43 6.29 -3.35
N LYS A 22 17.00 5.79 -4.51
CA LYS A 22 17.72 5.98 -5.79
C LYS A 22 17.57 7.40 -6.35
N TYR A 23 16.38 7.99 -6.24
CA TYR A 23 16.05 9.24 -6.94
C TYR A 23 15.85 10.44 -6.01
N GLY A 24 15.81 10.25 -4.69
CA GLY A 24 15.58 11.32 -3.71
C GLY A 24 14.12 11.77 -3.64
N GLY A 25 13.85 12.86 -2.91
CA GLY A 25 12.49 13.28 -2.53
C GLY A 25 11.60 13.90 -3.61
N SER A 26 11.91 13.76 -4.90
CA SER A 26 11.16 14.38 -6.01
C SER A 26 10.87 13.43 -7.18
N PHE A 27 10.98 12.11 -6.96
CA PHE A 27 10.65 11.13 -7.99
C PHE A 27 9.15 10.86 -8.05
N GLU A 28 8.63 10.71 -9.26
CA GLU A 28 7.26 10.25 -9.47
C GLU A 28 7.24 8.73 -9.66
N ILE A 29 6.21 8.07 -9.10
CA ILE A 29 5.99 6.64 -9.34
C ILE A 29 5.25 6.47 -10.66
N ASP A 30 5.91 5.80 -11.60
CA ASP A 30 5.22 5.18 -12.73
C ASP A 30 4.48 3.92 -12.23
N ALA A 31 3.17 4.04 -12.09
CA ALA A 31 2.31 2.97 -11.62
C ALA A 31 2.36 1.72 -12.52
N GLY A 32 2.54 1.90 -13.83
CA GLY A 32 2.63 0.79 -14.78
C GLY A 32 3.91 -0.01 -14.59
N ILE A 33 5.05 0.68 -14.45
CA ILE A 33 6.34 0.05 -14.14
C ILE A 33 6.26 -0.65 -12.79
N LEU A 34 5.79 0.02 -11.74
CA LEU A 34 5.68 -0.55 -10.40
C LEU A 34 4.83 -1.82 -10.39
N ILE A 35 3.64 -1.81 -11.02
CA ILE A 35 2.76 -2.98 -11.10
C ILE A 35 3.42 -4.13 -11.85
N SER A 36 4.01 -3.87 -13.02
CA SER A 36 4.72 -4.89 -13.81
C SER A 36 5.81 -5.55 -12.98
N ASP A 37 6.55 -4.75 -12.24
CA ASP A 37 7.65 -5.18 -11.40
C ASP A 37 7.19 -5.98 -10.17
N LEU A 38 6.04 -5.65 -9.59
CA LEU A 38 5.41 -6.45 -8.53
C LEU A 38 4.92 -7.81 -9.05
N VAL A 39 4.35 -7.86 -10.25
CA VAL A 39 3.95 -9.12 -10.88
C VAL A 39 5.14 -10.05 -11.07
N LYS A 40 6.28 -9.53 -11.55
CA LYS A 40 7.53 -10.29 -11.66
C LYS A 40 8.05 -10.79 -10.31
N ASP A 41 7.95 -9.96 -9.26
CA ASP A 41 8.35 -10.39 -7.91
C ASP A 41 7.50 -11.57 -7.43
N LEU A 42 6.17 -11.55 -7.66
CA LEU A 42 5.29 -12.65 -7.30
C LEU A 42 5.51 -13.90 -8.16
N GLU A 43 5.83 -13.74 -9.44
CA GLU A 43 6.16 -14.85 -10.35
C GLU A 43 7.42 -15.60 -9.88
N ASN A 44 8.44 -14.85 -9.45
CA ASN A 44 9.69 -15.39 -8.95
C ASN A 44 9.57 -16.03 -7.55
N ALA A 45 8.45 -15.86 -6.86
CA ALA A 45 8.23 -16.43 -5.55
C ALA A 45 7.87 -17.93 -5.65
N ASP A 46 8.82 -18.80 -5.30
CA ASP A 46 8.54 -20.23 -5.16
C ASP A 46 7.77 -20.50 -3.86
N LEU A 47 6.44 -20.55 -3.97
CA LEU A 47 5.55 -20.90 -2.87
C LEU A 47 5.11 -22.38 -2.86
N SER A 48 5.72 -23.23 -3.70
CA SER A 48 5.32 -24.63 -3.83
C SER A 48 5.49 -25.42 -2.54
N ALA A 49 6.54 -25.11 -1.76
CA ALA A 49 6.81 -25.71 -0.46
C ALA A 49 5.81 -25.32 0.64
N TYR A 50 5.05 -24.22 0.46
CA TYR A 50 4.14 -23.66 1.45
C TYR A 50 2.67 -24.01 1.19
N ALA A 51 2.42 -25.13 0.52
CA ALA A 51 1.06 -25.63 0.31
C ALA A 51 0.44 -26.25 1.58
N PHE A 52 1.22 -26.54 2.63
CA PHE A 52 0.73 -27.02 3.95
C PHE A 52 -0.36 -28.13 3.87
N GLY A 53 -0.11 -29.19 3.10
CA GLY A 53 -1.06 -30.30 2.93
C GLY A 53 -2.28 -29.99 2.04
N ARG A 54 -2.32 -28.81 1.41
CA ARG A 54 -3.29 -28.48 0.36
C ARG A 54 -2.91 -29.13 -0.98
N PRO A 55 -3.86 -29.24 -1.93
CA PRO A 55 -3.57 -29.72 -3.28
C PRO A 55 -2.41 -28.97 -3.93
N SER A 56 -1.64 -29.67 -4.76
CA SER A 56 -0.44 -29.12 -5.42
C SER A 56 -0.71 -27.92 -6.34
N ASN A 57 -1.95 -27.68 -6.75
CA ASN A 57 -2.37 -26.52 -7.53
C ASN A 57 -2.88 -25.34 -6.68
N PHE A 58 -2.98 -25.49 -5.36
CA PHE A 58 -3.55 -24.46 -4.48
C PHE A 58 -2.80 -23.13 -4.54
N TYR A 59 -1.46 -23.16 -4.52
CA TYR A 59 -0.67 -21.94 -4.65
C TYR A 59 -0.77 -21.33 -6.05
N LYS A 60 -0.90 -22.14 -7.11
CA LYS A 60 -1.11 -21.63 -8.49
C LYS A 60 -2.46 -20.92 -8.62
N ASN A 61 -3.52 -21.50 -8.07
CA ASN A 61 -4.84 -20.88 -8.06
C ASN A 61 -4.85 -19.58 -7.24
N ALA A 62 -4.10 -19.53 -6.15
CA ALA A 62 -3.89 -18.31 -5.39
C ALA A 62 -3.20 -17.23 -6.20
N TYR A 63 -2.07 -17.60 -6.83
CA TYR A 63 -1.30 -16.71 -7.67
C TYR A 63 -2.19 -16.09 -8.76
N GLN A 64 -2.99 -16.92 -9.45
CA GLN A 64 -3.89 -16.44 -10.50
C GLN A 64 -4.91 -15.43 -9.97
N GLN A 65 -5.51 -15.67 -8.80
CA GLN A 65 -6.45 -14.70 -8.22
C GLN A 65 -5.77 -13.36 -7.92
N PHE A 66 -4.53 -13.37 -7.42
CA PHE A 66 -3.77 -12.14 -7.22
C PHE A 66 -3.45 -11.44 -8.54
N LEU A 67 -3.07 -12.18 -9.58
CA LEU A 67 -2.86 -11.60 -10.91
C LEU A 67 -4.11 -10.95 -11.48
N ASP A 68 -5.28 -11.57 -11.32
CA ASP A 68 -6.55 -11.03 -11.79
C ASP A 68 -6.90 -9.72 -11.06
N LYS A 69 -6.64 -9.67 -9.75
CA LYS A 69 -6.83 -8.46 -8.92
C LYS A 69 -5.84 -7.35 -9.32
N ILE A 70 -4.55 -7.67 -9.47
CA ILE A 70 -3.52 -6.71 -9.90
C ILE A 70 -3.81 -6.19 -11.31
N SER A 71 -4.28 -7.04 -12.22
CA SER A 71 -4.74 -6.60 -13.55
C SER A 71 -5.90 -5.61 -13.46
N SER A 72 -6.81 -5.81 -12.51
CA SER A 72 -7.90 -4.88 -12.24
C SER A 72 -7.39 -3.55 -11.67
N VAL A 73 -6.40 -3.57 -10.77
CA VAL A 73 -5.70 -2.37 -10.30
C VAL A 73 -5.11 -1.60 -11.48
N GLN A 74 -4.35 -2.27 -12.35
CA GLN A 74 -3.73 -1.65 -13.52
C GLN A 74 -4.78 -1.01 -14.45
N LYS A 75 -5.91 -1.69 -14.69
CA LYS A 75 -7.01 -1.13 -15.48
C LYS A 75 -7.59 0.13 -14.85
N PHE A 76 -7.85 0.12 -13.55
CA PHE A 76 -8.39 1.30 -12.86
C PHE A 76 -7.42 2.48 -12.87
N ILE A 77 -6.12 2.23 -12.68
CA ILE A 77 -5.12 3.29 -12.71
C ILE A 77 -4.89 3.84 -14.12
N ASN A 78 -5.11 3.06 -15.18
CA ASN A 78 -4.93 3.53 -16.56
C ASN A 78 -6.18 4.17 -17.18
N GLN A 79 -7.32 4.19 -16.47
CA GLN A 79 -8.54 4.82 -16.96
C GLN A 79 -8.56 6.32 -16.63
N ASP A 80 -9.09 7.13 -17.56
CA ASP A 80 -9.31 8.56 -17.34
C ASP A 80 -10.34 8.82 -16.25
N ARG A 81 -11.42 8.02 -16.25
CA ARG A 81 -12.46 8.07 -15.23
C ARG A 81 -12.07 7.17 -14.06
N ARG A 82 -11.93 7.77 -12.87
CA ARG A 82 -11.79 7.01 -11.62
C ARG A 82 -12.99 6.09 -11.41
N PRO A 83 -12.80 4.80 -11.06
CA PRO A 83 -13.90 3.91 -10.71
C PRO A 83 -14.64 4.41 -9.45
N SER A 84 -15.94 4.13 -9.40
CA SER A 84 -16.74 4.32 -8.20
C SER A 84 -16.32 3.35 -7.09
N VAL A 85 -16.64 3.68 -5.84
CA VAL A 85 -16.41 2.78 -4.68
C VAL A 85 -17.02 1.39 -4.93
N GLY A 86 -18.23 1.33 -5.49
CA GLY A 86 -18.89 0.06 -5.82
C GLY A 86 -18.14 -0.76 -6.89
N GLU A 87 -17.57 -0.11 -7.90
CA GLU A 87 -16.73 -0.78 -8.90
C GLU A 87 -15.44 -1.32 -8.27
N VAL A 88 -14.80 -0.55 -7.39
CA VAL A 88 -13.60 -0.96 -6.65
C VAL A 88 -13.89 -2.17 -5.77
N VAL A 89 -14.91 -2.09 -4.92
CA VAL A 89 -15.31 -3.19 -4.02
C VAL A 89 -15.73 -4.43 -4.80
N SER A 90 -16.48 -4.28 -5.89
CA SER A 90 -16.91 -5.43 -6.70
C SER A 90 -15.74 -6.15 -7.39
N ARG A 91 -14.72 -5.40 -7.85
CA ARG A 91 -13.58 -5.99 -8.59
C ARG A 91 -12.44 -6.42 -7.69
N LEU A 92 -12.04 -5.58 -6.74
CA LEU A 92 -10.89 -5.82 -5.88
C LEU A 92 -11.30 -6.45 -4.55
N GLY A 93 -12.46 -6.08 -4.00
CA GLY A 93 -12.89 -6.48 -2.67
C GLY A 93 -12.50 -5.43 -1.63
N ASN A 94 -13.04 -5.60 -0.43
CA ASN A 94 -12.75 -4.79 0.75
C ASN A 94 -12.80 -5.65 2.02
N GLY A 95 -12.68 -6.97 1.86
CA GLY A 95 -12.78 -7.99 2.88
C GLY A 95 -11.46 -8.29 3.61
N GLU A 96 -11.58 -8.95 4.77
CA GLU A 96 -10.46 -9.52 5.54
C GLU A 96 -9.50 -10.45 4.73
N PRO A 97 -9.96 -11.21 3.71
CA PRO A 97 -9.04 -12.05 2.94
C PRO A 97 -7.96 -11.23 2.25
N ALA A 98 -6.70 -11.65 2.34
CA ALA A 98 -5.57 -10.94 1.73
C ALA A 98 -5.72 -10.65 0.22
N VAL A 99 -6.46 -11.50 -0.51
CA VAL A 99 -6.75 -11.31 -1.94
C VAL A 99 -7.77 -10.20 -2.22
N GLU A 100 -8.54 -9.81 -1.20
CA GLU A 100 -9.50 -8.72 -1.21
C GLU A 100 -8.94 -7.43 -0.58
N ALA A 101 -8.08 -7.52 0.44
CA ALA A 101 -7.51 -6.35 1.09
C ALA A 101 -6.25 -5.80 0.39
N ILE A 102 -5.28 -6.66 0.03
CA ILE A 102 -3.93 -6.19 -0.35
C ILE A 102 -3.88 -5.55 -1.74
N PRO A 103 -4.48 -6.14 -2.79
CA PRO A 103 -4.60 -5.45 -4.08
C PRO A 103 -5.40 -4.14 -3.97
N THR A 104 -6.39 -4.08 -3.08
CA THR A 104 -7.17 -2.86 -2.81
C THR A 104 -6.32 -1.80 -2.14
N ALA A 105 -5.49 -2.14 -1.16
CA ALA A 105 -4.54 -1.22 -0.54
C ALA A 105 -3.53 -0.65 -1.55
N LEU A 106 -3.01 -1.50 -2.45
CA LEU A 106 -2.15 -1.06 -3.56
C LEU A 106 -2.88 -0.07 -4.48
N TYR A 107 -4.14 -0.37 -4.84
CA TYR A 107 -4.96 0.53 -5.63
C TYR A 107 -5.21 1.87 -4.92
N VAL A 108 -5.55 1.86 -3.63
CA VAL A 108 -5.76 3.08 -2.82
C VAL A 108 -4.52 3.96 -2.89
N PHE A 109 -3.34 3.40 -2.62
CA PHE A 109 -2.08 4.14 -2.71
C PHE A 109 -1.88 4.77 -4.09
N LEU A 110 -1.96 3.98 -5.17
CA LEU A 110 -1.73 4.46 -6.54
C LEU A 110 -2.78 5.50 -6.98
N GLN A 111 -4.03 5.35 -6.53
CA GLN A 111 -5.08 6.32 -6.83
C GLN A 111 -4.87 7.63 -6.08
N CYS A 112 -4.36 7.60 -4.85
CA CYS A 112 -4.08 8.80 -4.06
C CYS A 112 -2.84 9.58 -4.51
N LEU A 113 -1.98 8.99 -5.35
CA LEU A 113 -0.92 9.72 -6.07
C LEU A 113 -1.50 10.71 -7.10
N LYS A 114 -2.72 10.46 -7.59
CA LYS A 114 -3.43 11.38 -8.47
C LYS A 114 -4.21 12.43 -7.66
N PRO A 115 -4.54 13.60 -8.23
CA PRO A 115 -5.40 14.57 -7.58
C PRO A 115 -6.75 13.97 -7.16
N LEU A 116 -7.18 14.24 -5.93
CA LEU A 116 -8.46 13.81 -5.35
C LEU A 116 -9.21 15.02 -4.81
N THR A 117 -10.09 15.61 -5.63
CA THR A 117 -10.77 16.88 -5.32
C THR A 117 -11.74 16.81 -4.14
N GLU A 118 -12.20 15.60 -3.80
CA GLU A 118 -13.16 15.38 -2.71
C GLU A 118 -12.51 15.17 -1.34
N ILE A 119 -11.18 14.99 -1.26
CA ILE A 119 -10.44 14.88 -0.01
C ILE A 119 -9.68 16.19 0.21
N PRO A 120 -10.02 16.99 1.23
CA PRO A 120 -9.46 18.33 1.43
C PRO A 120 -8.05 18.32 2.05
N TYR A 121 -7.29 17.23 1.88
CA TYR A 121 -5.97 17.04 2.46
C TYR A 121 -4.97 16.68 1.38
N GLU A 122 -3.83 17.36 1.35
CA GLU A 122 -2.76 17.09 0.38
C GLU A 122 -1.85 15.94 0.81
N ASN A 123 -1.68 15.73 2.12
CA ASN A 123 -0.82 14.68 2.65
C ASN A 123 -1.26 13.29 2.15
N LEU A 124 -0.35 12.57 1.48
CA LEU A 124 -0.66 11.30 0.81
C LEU A 124 -1.16 10.21 1.77
N MET A 125 -0.60 10.12 2.98
CA MET A 125 -1.07 9.14 3.98
C MET A 125 -2.51 9.45 4.41
N ILE A 126 -2.85 10.72 4.60
CA ILE A 126 -4.22 11.12 4.92
C ILE A 126 -5.18 10.82 3.76
N LYS A 127 -4.78 11.11 2.52
CA LYS A 127 -5.56 10.73 1.34
C LYS A 127 -5.82 9.22 1.29
N CYS A 128 -4.80 8.41 1.54
CA CYS A 128 -4.93 6.94 1.57
C CYS A 128 -5.88 6.48 2.68
N SER A 129 -5.70 7.00 3.91
CA SER A 129 -6.52 6.66 5.07
C SER A 129 -8.00 7.02 4.84
N VAL A 130 -8.26 8.25 4.40
CA VAL A 130 -9.62 8.72 4.11
C VAL A 130 -10.22 7.90 2.97
N TYR A 131 -9.50 7.70 1.86
CA TYR A 131 -10.05 6.95 0.74
C TYR A 131 -10.34 5.48 1.10
N ALA A 132 -9.45 4.82 1.84
CA ALA A 132 -9.68 3.47 2.36
C ALA A 132 -10.95 3.39 3.23
N SER A 133 -11.18 4.38 4.10
CA SER A 133 -12.40 4.42 4.92
C SER A 133 -13.69 4.48 4.10
N THR A 134 -13.66 5.09 2.91
CA THR A 134 -14.83 5.16 2.02
C THR A 134 -15.19 3.81 1.39
N LEU A 135 -14.26 2.85 1.35
CA LEU A 135 -14.50 1.52 0.79
C LEU A 135 -15.32 0.64 1.73
N GLY A 136 -15.31 0.92 3.04
CA GLY A 136 -16.02 0.16 4.06
C GLY A 136 -15.43 -1.23 4.35
N TYR A 137 -16.01 -1.91 5.34
CA TYR A 137 -15.59 -3.22 5.85
C TYR A 137 -14.18 -3.22 6.48
N ASP A 138 -13.17 -3.87 5.90
CA ASP A 138 -11.81 -4.02 6.49
C ASP A 138 -10.94 -2.77 6.25
N THR A 139 -11.46 -1.61 6.69
CA THR A 139 -10.88 -0.29 6.39
C THR A 139 -9.56 -0.04 7.10
N ASP A 140 -9.38 -0.61 8.29
CA ASP A 140 -8.17 -0.46 9.10
C ASP A 140 -7.00 -1.22 8.48
N THR A 141 -7.20 -2.48 8.07
CA THR A 141 -6.15 -3.26 7.39
C THR A 141 -5.78 -2.64 6.05
N ILE A 142 -6.77 -2.30 5.21
CA ILE A 142 -6.55 -1.67 3.89
C ILE A 142 -5.86 -0.32 4.04
N GLY A 143 -6.38 0.52 4.94
CA GLY A 143 -5.82 1.84 5.23
C GLY A 143 -4.39 1.76 5.76
N CYS A 144 -4.12 0.87 6.71
CA CYS A 144 -2.79 0.65 7.26
C CYS A 144 -1.78 0.26 6.16
N MET A 145 -2.13 -0.70 5.30
CA MET A 145 -1.25 -1.16 4.23
C MET A 145 -1.01 -0.08 3.16
N ALA A 146 -2.04 0.67 2.77
CA ALA A 146 -1.91 1.77 1.82
C ALA A 146 -1.05 2.91 2.40
N CYS A 147 -1.29 3.29 3.65
CA CYS A 147 -0.51 4.29 4.37
C CYS A 147 0.93 3.86 4.57
N ALA A 148 1.22 2.56 4.78
CA ALA A 148 2.59 2.07 4.86
C ALA A 148 3.34 2.31 3.54
N ILE A 149 2.71 2.03 2.39
CA ILE A 149 3.31 2.31 1.07
C ILE A 149 3.47 3.82 0.85
N ALA A 150 2.47 4.62 1.25
CA ALA A 150 2.53 6.08 1.18
C ALA A 150 3.66 6.67 2.06
N GLY A 151 3.84 6.18 3.29
CA GLY A 151 4.91 6.59 4.18
C GLY A 151 6.30 6.23 3.62
N ALA A 152 6.44 5.04 3.04
CA ALA A 152 7.65 4.64 2.33
C ALA A 152 7.97 5.57 1.14
N TYR A 153 6.96 6.14 0.49
CA TYR A 153 7.13 7.09 -0.61
C TYR A 153 7.50 8.49 -0.12
N LEU A 154 6.78 9.01 0.88
CA LEU A 154 7.00 10.35 1.44
C LEU A 154 8.34 10.47 2.18
N GLY A 155 8.86 9.37 2.70
CA GLY A 155 10.10 9.33 3.46
C GLY A 155 9.87 9.43 4.97
N ALA A 156 10.97 9.21 5.71
CA ALA A 156 10.96 8.95 7.15
C ALA A 156 11.38 10.17 7.98
N ASP A 157 10.84 11.35 7.68
CA ASP A 157 10.91 12.41 8.69
C ASP A 157 10.15 11.95 9.93
N LYS A 158 10.78 12.10 11.10
CA LYS A 158 10.18 11.68 12.36
C LYS A 158 8.83 12.35 12.50
N ILE A 159 7.80 11.54 12.63
CA ILE A 159 6.44 12.05 12.80
C ILE A 159 6.30 12.47 14.27
N GLU A 160 6.33 13.78 14.52
CA GLU A 160 6.23 14.35 15.86
C GLU A 160 4.86 15.01 16.07
N ARG A 161 4.38 15.02 17.32
CA ARG A 161 3.13 15.73 17.68
C ARG A 161 3.24 17.26 17.52
N THR A 162 4.44 17.76 17.26
CA THR A 162 4.78 19.19 17.13
C THR A 162 5.29 19.55 15.74
N SER A 163 5.27 18.61 14.77
CA SER A 163 5.63 18.91 13.38
C SER A 163 4.73 20.03 12.85
N THR A 164 5.28 21.01 12.12
CA THR A 164 4.45 22.03 11.49
C THR A 164 3.64 21.40 10.35
N ASP A 165 2.37 21.78 10.23
CA ASP A 165 1.50 21.34 9.13
C ASP A 165 2.08 21.88 7.81
N ASN A 166 2.64 20.99 6.99
CA ASN A 166 3.05 21.25 5.62
C ASN A 166 2.55 20.10 4.73
N GLU A 167 2.67 20.22 3.41
CA GLU A 167 2.12 19.23 2.47
C GLU A 167 2.69 17.81 2.68
N SER A 168 3.90 17.69 3.23
CA SER A 168 4.59 16.42 3.46
C SER A 168 4.33 15.82 4.84
N THR A 169 3.88 16.60 5.82
CA THR A 169 3.66 16.15 7.20
C THR A 169 2.20 15.78 7.45
N VAL A 170 2.00 14.78 8.31
CA VAL A 170 0.64 14.45 8.79
C VAL A 170 0.18 15.56 9.73
N PRO A 171 -1.05 16.10 9.58
CA PRO A 171 -1.53 17.18 10.42
C PRO A 171 -1.45 16.84 11.91
N VAL A 172 -0.99 17.81 12.72
CA VAL A 172 -0.84 17.64 14.18
C VAL A 172 -2.14 17.20 14.85
N GLU A 173 -3.24 17.77 14.38
CA GLU A 173 -4.59 17.48 14.87
C GLU A 173 -4.99 16.01 14.70
N ILE A 174 -4.40 15.31 13.72
CA ILE A 174 -4.64 13.88 13.50
C ILE A 174 -3.62 13.06 14.30
N ILE A 175 -2.34 13.39 14.19
CA ILE A 175 -1.28 12.55 14.74
C ILE A 175 -1.28 12.48 16.28
N LYS A 176 -1.77 13.52 16.95
CA LYS A 176 -1.90 13.53 18.41
C LYS A 176 -2.82 12.43 18.94
N HIS A 177 -3.72 11.91 18.11
CA HIS A 177 -4.64 10.83 18.46
C HIS A 177 -4.07 9.42 18.20
N VAL A 178 -2.88 9.32 17.61
CA VAL A 178 -2.22 8.01 17.41
C VAL A 178 -1.68 7.50 18.75
N GLU A 179 -2.28 6.42 19.23
CA GLU A 179 -1.80 5.68 20.40
C GLU A 179 -0.44 5.05 20.09
N GLY A 180 0.49 5.10 21.06
CA GLY A 180 1.81 4.48 20.91
C GLY A 180 2.77 5.16 19.93
N LEU A 181 2.48 6.39 19.45
CA LEU A 181 3.33 7.09 18.48
C LEU A 181 4.82 7.16 18.87
N GLU A 182 5.11 7.37 20.16
CA GLU A 182 6.49 7.41 20.66
C GLU A 182 7.18 6.05 20.50
N THR A 183 6.52 4.97 20.91
CA THR A 183 7.01 3.60 20.73
C THR A 183 7.15 3.22 19.24
N ILE A 184 6.24 3.67 18.38
CA ILE A 184 6.34 3.48 16.92
C ILE A 184 7.62 4.15 16.40
N ASN A 185 7.86 5.41 16.78
CA ASN A 185 9.07 6.14 16.40
C ASN A 185 10.35 5.46 16.93
N GLU A 186 10.34 4.93 18.16
CA GLU A 186 11.46 4.15 18.71
C GLU A 186 11.74 2.88 17.88
N TYR A 187 10.71 2.16 17.46
CA TYR A 187 10.87 1.00 16.57
C TYR A 187 11.37 1.39 15.18
N CYS A 188 10.90 2.51 14.62
CA CYS A 188 11.42 3.04 13.37
C CYS A 188 12.92 3.39 13.48
N ASP A 189 13.32 4.09 14.54
CA ASP A 189 14.72 4.41 14.82
C ASP A 189 15.56 3.14 14.97
N TRP A 190 15.05 2.14 15.69
CA TRP A 190 15.71 0.84 15.85
C TRP A 190 15.89 0.13 14.51
N LEU A 191 14.85 0.07 13.66
CA LEU A 191 14.92 -0.52 12.32
C LEU A 191 15.93 0.21 11.43
N ILE A 192 15.94 1.53 11.45
CA ILE A 192 16.88 2.35 10.68
C ILE A 192 18.32 2.08 11.15
N GLN A 193 18.58 2.02 12.46
CA GLN A 193 19.92 1.78 12.99
C GLN A 193 20.46 0.40 12.62
N HIS A 194 19.60 -0.62 12.56
CA HIS A 194 20.02 -2.01 12.34
C HIS A 194 19.94 -2.48 10.88
N ASN A 195 19.36 -1.66 9.98
CA ASN A 195 19.22 -1.99 8.55
C ASN A 195 19.84 -0.94 7.62
N LYS A 196 20.66 -0.02 8.14
CA LYS A 196 21.57 0.80 7.32
C LYS A 196 22.62 -0.12 6.66
N THR A 197 22.34 -0.58 5.45
CA THR A 197 23.33 -1.12 4.52
C THR A 197 23.98 -0.01 3.72
#